data_AF-A0A3A3EMJ7-F1
#
_entry.id   AF-A0A3A3EMJ7-F1
#
_cell.length_a   1.000
_cell.length_b   1.000
_cell.length_c   1.000
_cell.angle_alpha   90.00
_cell.angle_beta   90.00
_cell.angle_gamma   90.00
#
_symmetry.space_group_name_H-M   'P 1'
#
loop_
_entity.id
_entity.type
_entity.pdbx_description
1 polymer ?
#
loop_
_entity_poly.entity_id
_entity_poly.type
_entity_poly.pdbx_seq_one_letter_code
_entity_poly.pdbx_strand_id
1 'polypeptide(L)'
;MKVMKSKALSLSAVATSMLLACASSHVNAHGFLESPKARQAFCNADGGYWWPADGTGIPNLACRAAFVEAGHVQFVQDIEYSANTVNYTDLEAVKQSVPDGRLCAAGDPEKRGMDLPSAHWQRSEVIPNANGDILVRFLASTPHNPSFWQFYLTKPGFDSATQVLTWDDLELVEEYGNLDFSIDANNDRYYEMSVSIPQGRSGDAILYTRWQRDDAGGEGFYNCSDINIVSDATPTEPSDWTAISYFVRQGQDAEVGGSVSARLFDENGQELLTQQMQITADNQANWQAEFAALLNLNYAHLVNIGVQNSAGDIAFDASDLMTNQVFTTNANYSFALSVQAAPDNTAPIIHQPDDLQVEEESSTAIHLHAFDDQQSTLTYSWDVPAPLSFTGSDANITLNAPAVDADVSYTVSVSVSDGELTSQVSFTVTVLNSTVVDPDPVDPSVPAWNSTSQYNTGDKVSFNGGIYSAKWWNQGAQPDSSDAWQLESGSASIEWNSGKAYQGGDEVTYQGQRYRAQWWTQGDVPGASQVWTEI
;
A
#
# COMPACT_ATOMS: atom_id res chain seq x y z
N MET A 1 -40.43 64.67 -39.60
CA MET A 1 -39.15 63.91 -39.64
C MET A 1 -38.87 63.48 -38.20
N LYS A 2 -39.26 62.29 -37.69
CA LYS A 2 -38.99 60.90 -38.09
C LYS A 2 -37.51 60.63 -38.38
N VAL A 3 -36.79 60.10 -37.38
CA VAL A 3 -36.01 58.84 -37.35
C VAL A 3 -35.79 58.50 -35.85
N MET A 4 -36.50 57.60 -35.15
CA MET A 4 -36.57 56.13 -35.16
C MET A 4 -35.28 55.36 -34.81
N LYS A 5 -35.34 54.56 -33.72
CA LYS A 5 -34.76 53.22 -33.43
C LYS A 5 -33.97 53.20 -32.10
N SER A 6 -34.48 52.69 -30.98
CA SER A 6 -34.92 51.33 -30.57
C SER A 6 -33.85 50.60 -29.75
N LYS A 7 -34.22 50.23 -28.52
CA LYS A 7 -33.46 49.40 -27.57
C LYS A 7 -33.07 48.05 -28.19
N ALA A 8 -31.89 47.56 -27.85
CA ALA A 8 -31.57 46.13 -27.80
C ALA A 8 -30.68 45.85 -26.58
N LEU A 9 -31.19 45.02 -25.67
CA LEU A 9 -30.36 44.28 -24.72
C LEU A 9 -29.53 43.26 -25.52
N SER A 10 -28.26 43.09 -25.17
CA SER A 10 -27.51 41.87 -25.47
C SER A 10 -26.87 41.34 -24.19
N LEU A 11 -27.44 40.24 -23.69
CA LEU A 11 -26.75 39.26 -22.86
C LEU A 11 -25.59 38.68 -23.69
N SER A 12 -24.38 38.68 -23.16
CA SER A 12 -23.36 37.65 -23.44
C SER A 12 -22.32 37.69 -22.32
N ALA A 13 -22.54 36.82 -21.33
CA ALA A 13 -21.48 36.26 -20.51
C ALA A 13 -20.75 35.15 -21.30
N VAL A 14 -19.64 34.69 -20.72
CA VAL A 14 -18.83 33.51 -21.07
C VAL A 14 -17.62 33.81 -21.96
N ALA A 15 -16.42 33.82 -21.34
CA ALA A 15 -15.35 32.86 -21.61
C ALA A 15 -14.11 33.23 -20.77
N THR A 16 -14.04 32.75 -19.53
CA THR A 16 -12.76 32.60 -18.82
C THR A 16 -12.56 31.09 -18.66
N SER A 17 -11.91 30.48 -19.65
CA SER A 17 -11.63 29.06 -19.66
C SER A 17 -10.60 28.74 -18.57
N MET A 18 -11.04 27.89 -17.65
CA MET A 18 -10.26 27.20 -16.65
C MET A 18 -8.98 26.57 -17.23
N LEU A 19 -7.83 26.91 -16.65
CA LEU A 19 -6.77 25.92 -16.49
C LEU A 19 -7.20 25.01 -15.33
N LEU A 20 -7.75 23.83 -15.65
CA LEU A 20 -7.76 22.72 -14.71
C LEU A 20 -6.33 22.16 -14.72
N ALA A 21 -5.61 22.37 -13.62
CA ALA A 21 -4.46 21.55 -13.31
C ALA A 21 -5.00 20.15 -12.98
N CYS A 22 -4.68 19.17 -13.81
CA CYS A 22 -4.73 17.76 -13.42
C CYS A 22 -3.67 17.56 -12.34
N ALA A 23 -4.05 17.80 -11.08
CA ALA A 23 -3.36 17.18 -9.97
C ALA A 23 -3.91 15.75 -9.91
N SER A 24 -3.13 14.80 -10.40
CA SER A 24 -3.30 13.39 -10.08
C SER A 24 -3.27 13.26 -8.56
N SER A 25 -4.39 12.87 -7.99
CA SER A 25 -4.53 12.57 -6.57
C SER A 25 -3.84 11.23 -6.34
N HIS A 26 -2.62 11.27 -5.79
CA HIS A 26 -1.96 10.07 -5.28
C HIS A 26 -2.95 9.28 -4.40
N VAL A 27 -3.35 8.09 -4.86
CA VAL A 27 -4.09 7.10 -4.07
C VAL A 27 -3.09 6.53 -3.08
N ASN A 28 -3.41 6.68 -1.81
CA ASN A 28 -2.39 6.66 -0.79
C ASN A 28 -2.93 5.86 0.40
N ALA A 29 -2.56 4.58 0.40
CA ALA A 29 -2.71 3.71 1.53
C ALA A 29 -1.66 4.14 2.56
N HIS A 30 -2.00 4.17 3.86
CA HIS A 30 -1.19 4.93 4.80
C HIS A 30 -1.29 4.42 6.23
N GLY A 31 -0.13 4.30 6.86
CA GLY A 31 -0.03 3.98 8.26
C GLY A 31 1.40 3.71 8.73
N PHE A 32 1.53 3.51 10.03
CA PHE A 32 2.77 3.04 10.62
C PHE A 32 2.55 2.24 11.91
N LEU A 33 3.56 1.48 12.32
CA LEU A 33 3.60 0.84 13.64
C LEU A 33 3.61 1.92 14.74
N GLU A 34 2.51 2.09 15.46
CA GLU A 34 2.42 3.06 16.55
C GLU A 34 3.06 2.49 17.82
N SER A 35 2.86 1.19 18.07
CA SER A 35 3.46 0.47 19.19
C SER A 35 3.89 -0.93 18.75
N PRO A 36 5.18 -1.32 18.93
CA PRO A 36 6.31 -0.43 19.21
C PRO A 36 6.50 0.58 18.07
N LYS A 37 6.87 1.81 18.41
CA LYS A 37 6.78 2.92 17.46
C LYS A 37 7.80 2.78 16.33
N ALA A 38 7.35 3.02 15.10
CA ALA A 38 8.19 2.99 13.91
C ALA A 38 9.22 4.12 13.91
N ARG A 39 10.40 3.84 13.37
CA ARG A 39 11.58 4.73 13.33
C ARG A 39 11.25 6.09 12.73
N GLN A 40 10.55 6.10 11.60
CA GLN A 40 10.15 7.34 10.93
C GLN A 40 9.15 8.15 11.75
N ALA A 41 8.26 7.48 12.50
CA ALA A 41 7.24 8.11 13.32
C ALA A 41 7.84 8.78 14.57
N PHE A 42 8.96 8.26 15.10
CA PHE A 42 9.76 9.00 16.08
C PHE A 42 10.30 10.31 15.49
N CYS A 43 10.91 10.25 14.32
CA CYS A 43 11.51 11.43 13.68
C CYS A 43 10.46 12.47 13.27
N ASN A 44 9.28 12.04 12.81
CA ASN A 44 8.15 12.93 12.55
C ASN A 44 7.73 13.68 13.83
N ALA A 45 7.50 12.93 14.91
CA ALA A 45 7.02 13.47 16.19
C ALA A 45 8.04 14.39 16.89
N ASP A 46 9.34 14.08 16.80
CA ASP A 46 10.42 14.90 17.39
C ASP A 46 10.51 16.30 16.78
N GLY A 47 10.09 16.46 15.52
CA GLY A 47 10.10 17.74 14.82
C GLY A 47 11.52 18.30 14.60
N GLY A 48 11.62 19.63 14.52
CA GLY A 48 12.90 20.34 14.37
C GLY A 48 13.53 20.31 12.97
N TYR A 49 12.94 19.59 12.02
CA TYR A 49 13.42 19.47 10.63
C TYR A 49 12.93 20.57 9.69
N TRP A 50 12.04 21.45 10.15
CA TRP A 50 11.61 22.63 9.38
C TRP A 50 12.61 23.79 9.45
N TRP A 51 13.25 23.95 10.61
CA TRP A 51 14.22 25.00 10.85
C TRP A 51 15.09 24.67 12.08
N PRO A 52 16.41 24.95 12.06
CA PRO A 52 17.17 25.52 10.94
C PRO A 52 17.37 24.55 9.77
N ALA A 53 17.61 25.08 8.57
CA ALA A 53 17.70 24.30 7.32
C ALA A 53 18.85 23.27 7.31
N ASP A 54 19.80 23.38 8.23
CA ASP A 54 20.90 22.42 8.42
C ASP A 54 20.53 21.22 9.31
N GLY A 55 19.29 21.16 9.82
CA GLY A 55 18.80 20.08 10.66
C GLY A 55 19.31 20.12 12.12
N THR A 56 20.04 21.17 12.52
CA THR A 56 20.55 21.30 13.90
C THR A 56 19.45 21.42 14.96
N GLY A 57 18.23 21.76 14.55
CA GLY A 57 17.03 21.79 15.38
C GLY A 57 16.45 20.41 15.70
N ILE A 58 16.88 19.35 15.00
CA ILE A 58 16.41 17.97 15.23
C ILE A 58 17.12 17.41 16.48
N PRO A 59 16.38 17.11 17.56
CA PRO A 59 16.97 16.72 18.85
C PRO A 59 17.58 15.32 18.81
N ASN A 60 16.93 14.39 18.12
CA ASN A 60 17.37 13.02 17.96
C ASN A 60 18.53 12.93 16.97
N LEU A 61 19.68 12.42 17.44
CA LEU A 61 20.92 12.38 16.66
C LEU A 61 20.82 11.46 15.43
N ALA A 62 20.06 10.36 15.50
CA ALA A 62 19.86 9.48 14.35
C ALA A 62 18.90 10.11 13.33
N CYS A 63 17.79 10.70 13.77
CA CYS A 63 16.90 11.46 12.89
C CYS A 63 17.65 12.62 12.23
N ARG A 64 18.52 13.32 12.95
CA ARG A 64 19.35 14.38 12.35
C ARG A 64 20.31 13.84 11.28
N ALA A 65 20.96 12.70 11.53
CA ALA A 65 21.82 12.07 10.53
C ALA A 65 21.03 11.67 9.27
N ALA A 66 19.84 11.09 9.46
CA ALA A 66 18.93 10.76 8.38
C ALA A 66 18.49 12.00 7.56
N PHE A 67 18.16 13.10 8.25
CA PHE A 67 17.80 14.37 7.60
C PHE A 67 18.95 14.90 6.74
N VAL A 68 20.18 14.87 7.25
CA VAL A 68 21.36 15.30 6.49
C VAL A 68 21.57 14.43 5.25
N GLU A 69 21.23 13.14 5.34
CA GLU A 69 21.35 12.20 4.22
C GLU A 69 20.29 12.44 3.13
N ALA A 70 19.00 12.62 3.48
CA ALA A 70 17.91 12.60 2.50
C ALA A 70 16.85 13.72 2.60
N GLY A 71 16.99 14.64 3.55
CA GLY A 71 16.05 15.77 3.73
C GLY A 71 14.81 15.40 4.56
N HIS A 72 13.74 16.21 4.46
CA HIS A 72 12.56 16.08 5.33
C HIS A 72 11.45 15.17 4.78
N VAL A 73 11.47 14.80 3.49
CA VAL A 73 10.39 13.99 2.87
C VAL A 73 10.15 12.71 3.68
N GLN A 74 11.22 12.05 4.09
CA GLN A 74 11.21 10.85 4.91
C GLN A 74 10.52 11.01 6.28
N PHE A 75 10.39 12.23 6.82
CA PHE A 75 9.65 12.47 8.05
C PHE A 75 8.22 12.88 7.80
N VAL A 76 7.97 13.66 6.74
CA VAL A 76 6.62 14.16 6.42
C VAL A 76 5.73 13.04 5.88
N GLN A 77 6.31 12.08 5.17
CA GLN A 77 5.63 10.89 4.66
C GLN A 77 5.80 9.69 5.60
N ASP A 78 5.67 9.89 6.92
CA ASP A 78 5.84 8.84 7.92
C ASP A 78 4.85 7.68 7.78
N ILE A 79 3.67 7.98 7.24
CA ILE A 79 2.61 7.02 6.92
C ILE A 79 2.76 6.35 5.54
N GLU A 80 3.72 6.75 4.69
CA GLU A 80 3.85 6.30 3.29
C GLU A 80 5.20 5.63 3.03
N TYR A 81 5.62 4.74 3.93
CA TYR A 81 6.78 3.88 3.70
C TYR A 81 6.33 2.64 2.93
N SER A 82 6.08 2.80 1.63
CA SER A 82 5.51 1.76 0.78
C SER A 82 6.31 1.46 -0.49
N ALA A 83 6.03 0.31 -1.09
CA ALA A 83 6.53 -0.10 -2.40
C ALA A 83 5.50 -0.94 -3.15
N ASN A 84 5.34 -0.70 -4.45
CA ASN A 84 4.44 -1.46 -5.31
C ASN A 84 5.15 -2.70 -5.88
N THR A 85 4.60 -3.88 -5.62
CA THR A 85 5.13 -5.15 -6.12
C THR A 85 4.00 -5.98 -6.71
N VAL A 86 3.87 -6.01 -8.04
CA VAL A 86 2.79 -6.75 -8.72
C VAL A 86 2.75 -8.22 -8.30
N ASN A 87 3.92 -8.88 -8.21
CA ASN A 87 4.03 -10.26 -7.74
C ASN A 87 4.35 -10.32 -6.24
N TYR A 88 3.57 -9.63 -5.41
CA TYR A 88 3.82 -9.48 -3.97
C TYR A 88 3.86 -10.80 -3.18
N THR A 89 3.30 -11.89 -3.71
CA THR A 89 3.40 -13.22 -3.07
C THR A 89 4.75 -13.89 -3.28
N ASP A 90 5.56 -13.41 -4.25
CA ASP A 90 6.94 -13.83 -4.46
C ASP A 90 7.89 -12.89 -3.71
N LEU A 91 8.50 -13.40 -2.64
CA LEU A 91 9.42 -12.62 -1.82
C LEU A 91 10.64 -12.14 -2.62
N GLU A 92 11.07 -12.84 -3.68
CA GLU A 92 12.18 -12.37 -4.50
C GLU A 92 11.80 -11.17 -5.38
N ALA A 93 10.52 -11.05 -5.76
CA ALA A 93 10.01 -9.84 -6.41
C ALA A 93 9.93 -8.68 -5.40
N VAL A 94 9.48 -8.95 -4.17
CA VAL A 94 9.44 -7.95 -3.08
C VAL A 94 10.84 -7.42 -2.78
N LYS A 95 11.84 -8.29 -2.72
CA LYS A 95 13.25 -7.90 -2.52
C LYS A 95 13.82 -7.05 -3.65
N GLN A 96 13.27 -7.13 -4.86
CA GLN A 96 13.68 -6.24 -5.96
C GLN A 96 13.11 -4.84 -5.78
N SER A 97 11.87 -4.72 -5.31
CA SER A 97 11.23 -3.44 -4.98
C SER A 97 11.80 -2.81 -3.71
N VAL A 98 12.13 -3.64 -2.71
CA VAL A 98 12.71 -3.25 -1.42
C VAL A 98 14.05 -3.96 -1.24
N PRO A 99 15.13 -3.49 -1.87
CA PRO A 99 16.43 -4.16 -1.85
C PRO A 99 17.16 -4.03 -0.50
N ASP A 100 18.17 -4.87 -0.30
CA ASP A 100 19.06 -4.81 0.86
C ASP A 100 19.63 -3.39 1.07
N GLY A 101 19.64 -2.96 2.33
CA GLY A 101 20.03 -1.60 2.71
C GLY A 101 19.04 -0.51 2.35
N ARG A 102 17.82 -0.89 1.94
CA ARG A 102 16.67 0.00 1.72
C ARG A 102 15.39 -0.44 2.45
N LEU A 103 15.49 -1.38 3.38
CA LEU A 103 14.31 -1.95 4.05
C LEU A 103 13.57 -0.90 4.88
N CYS A 104 14.28 -0.11 5.70
CA CYS A 104 13.65 0.89 6.55
C CYS A 104 13.17 2.12 5.76
N ALA A 105 13.57 2.26 4.50
CA ALA A 105 13.08 3.23 3.54
C ALA A 105 12.00 2.68 2.59
N ALA A 106 11.60 1.41 2.73
CA ALA A 106 10.70 0.73 1.79
C ALA A 106 11.18 0.78 0.32
N GLY A 107 12.49 0.78 0.07
CA GLY A 107 13.05 0.90 -1.29
C GLY A 107 13.17 2.34 -1.81
N ASP A 108 12.55 3.32 -1.15
CA ASP A 108 12.46 4.69 -1.63
C ASP A 108 13.78 5.47 -1.43
N PRO A 109 14.43 5.95 -2.51
CA PRO A 109 15.67 6.71 -2.41
C PRO A 109 15.52 8.05 -1.67
N GLU A 110 14.34 8.66 -1.59
CA GLU A 110 14.09 9.89 -0.82
C GLU A 110 13.95 9.61 0.69
N LYS A 111 13.77 8.35 1.08
CA LYS A 111 13.63 7.90 2.47
C LYS A 111 14.88 7.20 3.01
N ARG A 112 15.94 7.10 2.20
CA ARG A 112 17.20 6.38 2.49
C ARG A 112 17.92 6.75 3.79
N GLY A 113 17.64 7.91 4.39
CA GLY A 113 18.22 8.28 5.68
C GLY A 113 17.76 7.35 6.80
N MET A 114 16.58 6.73 6.66
CA MET A 114 16.07 5.73 7.61
C MET A 114 16.86 4.43 7.62
N ASP A 115 17.67 4.13 6.61
CA ASP A 115 18.48 2.90 6.54
C ASP A 115 19.84 3.03 7.24
N LEU A 116 20.20 4.23 7.73
CA LEU A 116 21.51 4.47 8.33
C LEU A 116 21.70 3.65 9.63
N PRO A 117 22.84 2.98 9.82
CA PRO A 117 23.19 2.40 11.11
C PRO A 117 23.46 3.52 12.13
N SER A 118 22.92 3.39 13.33
CA SER A 118 23.11 4.39 14.38
C SER A 118 22.79 3.86 15.77
N ALA A 119 23.69 4.09 16.72
CA ALA A 119 23.41 3.82 18.14
C ALA A 119 22.33 4.75 18.72
N HIS A 120 21.95 5.80 17.99
CA HIS A 120 21.05 6.85 18.47
C HIS A 120 19.60 6.70 18.00
N TRP A 121 19.25 5.63 17.28
CA TRP A 121 17.84 5.34 17.02
C TRP A 121 17.08 5.20 18.34
N GLN A 122 15.96 5.90 18.47
CA GLN A 122 15.09 5.77 19.66
C GLN A 122 14.46 4.39 19.64
N ARG A 123 14.35 3.77 20.82
CA ARG A 123 13.87 2.40 20.97
C ARG A 123 12.64 2.37 21.87
N SER A 124 11.65 1.58 21.50
CA SER A 124 10.56 1.19 22.40
C SER A 124 11.00 0.02 23.27
N GLU A 125 10.76 0.08 24.58
CA GLU A 125 10.87 -1.11 25.43
C GLU A 125 9.69 -2.03 25.14
N VAL A 126 9.97 -3.32 24.93
CA VAL A 126 8.93 -4.35 24.76
C VAL A 126 9.18 -5.50 25.73
N ILE A 127 8.12 -5.89 26.43
CA ILE A 127 8.15 -6.98 27.42
C ILE A 127 7.28 -8.10 26.87
N PRO A 128 7.87 -9.22 26.40
CA PRO A 128 7.09 -10.39 26.01
C PRO A 128 6.25 -10.90 27.18
N ASN A 129 4.99 -11.22 26.91
CA ASN A 129 4.08 -11.81 27.90
C ASN A 129 4.46 -13.26 28.25
N ALA A 130 3.66 -13.91 29.09
CA ALA A 130 3.92 -15.29 29.50
C ALA A 130 3.94 -16.32 28.34
N ASN A 131 3.36 -15.99 27.19
CA ASN A 131 3.40 -16.81 25.98
C ASN A 131 4.63 -16.52 25.11
N GLY A 132 5.39 -15.45 25.42
CA GLY A 132 6.49 -14.97 24.59
C GLY A 132 6.07 -13.98 23.51
N ASP A 133 4.85 -13.43 23.58
CA ASP A 133 4.34 -12.50 22.57
C ASP A 133 4.38 -11.06 23.06
N ILE A 134 4.53 -10.12 22.13
CA ILE A 134 4.30 -8.69 22.37
C ILE A 134 3.03 -8.26 21.65
N LEU A 135 2.31 -7.28 22.21
CA LEU A 135 1.22 -6.64 21.50
C LEU A 135 1.78 -5.58 20.55
N VAL A 136 1.31 -5.61 19.30
CA VAL A 136 1.57 -4.62 18.27
C VAL A 136 0.28 -3.86 17.96
N ARG A 137 0.39 -2.54 17.82
CA ARG A 137 -0.68 -1.64 17.38
C ARG A 137 -0.19 -0.85 16.16
N PHE A 138 -0.82 -1.06 15.01
CA PHE A 138 -0.52 -0.37 13.76
C PHE A 138 -1.60 0.67 13.48
N LEU A 139 -1.22 1.94 13.37
CA LEU A 139 -2.12 3.02 12.97
C LEU A 139 -2.32 2.96 11.46
N ALA A 140 -3.57 2.84 11.01
CA ALA A 140 -3.93 2.84 9.60
C ALA A 140 -4.83 4.05 9.29
N SER A 141 -4.24 5.17 8.87
CA SER A 141 -5.04 6.34 8.49
C SER A 141 -6.01 6.03 7.34
N THR A 142 -5.64 5.07 6.49
CA THR A 142 -6.54 4.45 5.52
C THR A 142 -6.40 2.93 5.61
N PRO A 143 -7.41 2.19 6.12
CA PRO A 143 -7.41 0.73 6.14
C PRO A 143 -7.53 0.13 4.74
N HIS A 144 -6.90 -1.03 4.53
CA HIS A 144 -6.95 -1.78 3.28
C HIS A 144 -7.26 -3.24 3.56
N ASN A 145 -8.46 -3.65 3.16
CA ASN A 145 -8.91 -5.04 3.19
C ASN A 145 -9.42 -5.42 1.78
N PRO A 146 -9.04 -6.58 1.21
CA PRO A 146 -8.17 -7.59 1.81
C PRO A 146 -6.69 -7.17 1.86
N SER A 147 -6.03 -7.52 2.96
CA SER A 147 -4.57 -7.42 3.13
C SER A 147 -4.05 -8.59 3.97
N PHE A 148 -2.74 -8.69 4.13
CA PHE A 148 -2.10 -9.60 5.07
C PHE A 148 -0.87 -8.95 5.72
N TRP A 149 -0.42 -9.55 6.82
CA TRP A 149 0.63 -9.02 7.67
C TRP A 149 1.75 -10.04 7.85
N GLN A 150 2.98 -9.54 7.83
CA GLN A 150 4.17 -10.31 8.17
C GLN A 150 5.06 -9.50 9.09
N PHE A 151 5.51 -10.13 10.17
CA PHE A 151 6.41 -9.54 11.14
C PHE A 151 7.72 -10.31 11.15
N TYR A 152 8.80 -9.57 11.01
CA TYR A 152 10.15 -10.11 11.03
C TYR A 152 10.93 -9.50 12.19
N LEU A 153 11.85 -10.27 12.76
CA LEU A 153 12.79 -9.79 13.77
C LEU A 153 14.21 -9.91 13.23
N THR A 154 15.08 -8.97 13.56
CA THR A 154 16.52 -9.14 13.29
C THR A 154 17.09 -10.34 14.05
N LYS A 155 17.82 -11.21 13.37
CA LYS A 155 18.50 -12.40 13.91
C LYS A 155 19.51 -12.06 15.00
N PRO A 156 19.87 -13.02 15.88
CA PRO A 156 20.82 -12.77 16.94
C PRO A 156 22.18 -12.33 16.38
N GLY A 157 22.75 -11.27 16.95
CA GLY A 157 24.06 -10.75 16.55
C GLY A 157 24.04 -9.63 15.51
N PHE A 158 22.87 -9.27 14.96
CA PHE A 158 22.72 -8.03 14.21
C PHE A 158 22.88 -6.81 15.14
N ASP A 159 23.73 -5.86 14.76
CA ASP A 159 23.99 -4.63 15.49
C ASP A 159 23.53 -3.41 14.68
N SER A 160 22.34 -2.88 15.02
CA SER A 160 21.76 -1.70 14.36
C SER A 160 22.59 -0.42 14.53
N ALA A 161 23.54 -0.40 15.47
CA ALA A 161 24.43 0.74 15.63
C ALA A 161 25.50 0.83 14.53
N THR A 162 25.84 -0.30 13.89
CA THR A 162 26.99 -0.38 12.97
C THR A 162 26.69 -1.08 11.65
N GLN A 163 25.59 -1.84 11.55
CA GLN A 163 25.23 -2.63 10.38
C GLN A 163 24.01 -2.07 9.66
N VAL A 164 24.08 -2.09 8.33
CA VAL A 164 22.96 -1.78 7.44
C VAL A 164 22.08 -3.03 7.36
N LEU A 165 20.76 -2.87 7.54
CA LEU A 165 19.81 -3.98 7.54
C LEU A 165 19.64 -4.59 6.15
N THR A 166 19.66 -5.93 6.08
CA THR A 166 19.40 -6.72 4.88
C THR A 166 18.30 -7.75 5.15
N TRP A 167 17.72 -8.33 4.10
CA TRP A 167 16.74 -9.42 4.26
C TRP A 167 17.35 -10.67 4.90
N ASP A 168 18.64 -10.91 4.71
CA ASP A 168 19.35 -12.02 5.34
C ASP A 168 19.53 -11.85 6.85
N ASP A 169 19.40 -10.62 7.36
CA ASP A 169 19.43 -10.33 8.79
C ASP A 169 18.08 -10.60 9.47
N LEU A 170 17.00 -10.84 8.71
CA LEU A 170 15.64 -10.99 9.22
C LEU A 170 15.20 -12.46 9.33
N GLU A 171 14.42 -12.77 10.37
CA GLU A 171 13.65 -14.00 10.51
C GLU A 171 12.16 -13.66 10.61
N LEU A 172 11.30 -14.35 9.85
CA LEU A 172 9.84 -14.21 9.99
C LEU A 172 9.42 -14.82 11.32
N VAL A 173 8.73 -14.04 12.16
CA VAL A 173 8.31 -14.46 13.51
C VAL A 173 6.80 -14.60 13.66
N GLU A 174 6.01 -13.90 12.84
CA GLU A 174 4.55 -13.97 12.89
C GLU A 174 3.92 -13.57 11.54
N GLU A 175 2.76 -14.13 11.23
CA GLU A 175 1.95 -13.74 10.06
C GLU A 175 0.45 -13.75 10.36
N TYR A 176 -0.28 -12.82 9.74
CA TYR A 176 -1.74 -12.77 9.79
C TYR A 176 -2.30 -12.62 8.38
N GLY A 177 -3.48 -13.21 8.13
CA GLY A 177 -4.26 -12.91 6.95
C GLY A 177 -4.97 -11.56 7.06
N ASN A 178 -6.12 -11.45 6.40
CA ASN A 178 -6.95 -10.26 6.52
C ASN A 178 -7.52 -10.11 7.94
N LEU A 179 -7.40 -8.91 8.50
CA LEU A 179 -7.91 -8.56 9.83
C LEU A 179 -8.92 -7.41 9.72
N ASP A 180 -9.86 -7.37 10.66
CA ASP A 180 -10.68 -6.18 10.88
C ASP A 180 -9.88 -5.15 11.69
N PHE A 181 -10.16 -3.87 11.50
CA PHE A 181 -9.55 -2.78 12.28
C PHE A 181 -10.48 -2.33 13.41
N SER A 182 -9.90 -1.76 14.46
CA SER A 182 -10.61 -1.09 15.55
C SER A 182 -10.53 0.43 15.39
N ILE A 183 -11.45 1.15 16.04
CA ILE A 183 -11.46 2.61 16.07
C ILE A 183 -11.35 3.04 17.52
N ASP A 184 -10.41 3.94 17.80
CA ASP A 184 -10.24 4.48 19.14
C ASP A 184 -11.09 5.74 19.40
N ALA A 185 -10.96 6.30 20.60
CA ALA A 185 -11.73 7.47 21.02
C ALA A 185 -11.41 8.76 20.23
N ASN A 186 -10.30 8.81 19.50
CA ASN A 186 -9.90 9.93 18.64
C ASN A 186 -10.35 9.74 17.19
N ASN A 187 -11.08 8.65 16.89
CA ASN A 187 -11.46 8.25 15.54
C ASN A 187 -10.26 7.81 14.67
N ASP A 188 -9.17 7.41 15.33
CA ASP A 188 -8.02 6.79 14.67
C ASP A 188 -8.27 5.28 14.55
N ARG A 189 -7.78 4.69 13.45
CA ARG A 189 -8.05 3.30 13.09
C ARG A 189 -6.81 2.45 13.29
N TYR A 190 -6.98 1.27 13.87
CA TYR A 190 -5.85 0.43 14.25
C TYR A 190 -6.04 -1.03 13.89
N TYR A 191 -4.93 -1.68 13.55
CA TYR A 191 -4.83 -3.12 13.59
C TYR A 191 -4.01 -3.52 14.82
N GLU A 192 -4.59 -4.38 15.66
CA GLU A 192 -3.92 -4.91 16.86
C GLU A 192 -3.62 -6.40 16.67
N MET A 193 -2.36 -6.79 16.92
CA MET A 193 -1.86 -8.14 16.67
C MET A 193 -0.92 -8.57 17.78
N SER A 194 -0.96 -9.86 18.15
CA SER A 194 0.10 -10.46 18.99
C SER A 194 1.26 -10.87 18.10
N VAL A 195 2.49 -10.55 18.44
CA VAL A 195 3.68 -10.92 17.67
C VAL A 195 4.62 -11.74 18.54
N SER A 196 4.90 -12.97 18.12
CA SER A 196 5.79 -13.85 18.86
C SER A 196 7.23 -13.35 18.86
N ILE A 197 7.86 -13.34 20.04
CA ILE A 197 9.29 -13.08 20.21
C ILE A 197 10.00 -14.43 20.40
N PRO A 198 10.94 -14.81 19.51
CA PRO A 198 11.62 -16.09 19.59
C PRO A 198 12.25 -16.33 20.97
N GLN A 199 12.17 -17.58 21.45
CA GLN A 199 12.61 -17.92 22.79
C GLN A 199 14.08 -17.54 23.04
N GLY A 200 14.33 -16.89 24.17
CA GLY A 200 15.69 -16.49 24.60
C GLY A 200 16.22 -15.22 23.95
N ARG A 201 15.42 -14.54 23.12
CA ARG A 201 15.72 -13.19 22.63
C ARG A 201 15.63 -12.17 23.76
N SER A 202 16.61 -11.27 23.81
CA SER A 202 16.63 -10.09 24.68
C SER A 202 17.57 -9.04 24.10
N GLY A 203 17.47 -7.80 24.60
CA GLY A 203 18.25 -6.66 24.15
C GLY A 203 17.73 -6.03 22.86
N ASP A 204 18.59 -5.22 22.25
CA ASP A 204 18.30 -4.47 21.04
C ASP A 204 17.92 -5.37 19.85
N ALA A 205 16.87 -4.98 19.13
CA ALA A 205 16.45 -5.60 17.87
C ALA A 205 15.70 -4.59 17.00
N ILE A 206 15.50 -4.93 15.72
CA ILE A 206 14.51 -4.26 14.85
C ILE A 206 13.37 -5.23 14.62
N LEU A 207 12.15 -4.81 14.94
CA LEU A 207 10.92 -5.42 14.45
C LEU A 207 10.60 -4.80 13.10
N TYR A 208 10.59 -5.61 12.05
CA TYR A 208 10.29 -5.19 10.69
C TYR A 208 8.90 -5.68 10.30
N THR A 209 7.99 -4.75 10.03
CA THR A 209 6.60 -5.03 9.67
C THR A 209 6.41 -4.87 8.18
N ARG A 210 5.72 -5.84 7.57
CA ARG A 210 5.17 -5.75 6.22
C ARG A 210 3.65 -5.88 6.28
N TRP A 211 2.96 -4.82 5.90
CA TRP A 211 1.51 -4.84 5.65
C TRP A 211 1.27 -4.82 4.14
N GLN A 212 0.78 -5.92 3.59
CA GLN A 212 0.67 -6.12 2.15
C GLN A 212 -0.79 -6.09 1.73
N ARG A 213 -1.14 -5.18 0.82
CA ARG A 213 -2.45 -5.19 0.17
C ARG A 213 -2.57 -6.39 -0.78
N ASP A 214 -3.75 -7.01 -0.79
CA ASP A 214 -4.06 -8.16 -1.65
C ASP A 214 -4.89 -7.68 -2.86
N ASP A 215 -4.22 -6.99 -3.78
CA ASP A 215 -4.81 -6.44 -4.99
C ASP A 215 -3.79 -6.30 -6.12
N ALA A 216 -4.27 -5.93 -7.31
CA ALA A 216 -3.44 -5.81 -8.51
C ALA A 216 -2.34 -4.74 -8.44
N GLY A 217 -2.50 -3.72 -7.58
CA GLY A 217 -1.47 -2.71 -7.34
C GLY A 217 -0.29 -3.26 -6.52
N GLY A 218 -0.57 -4.24 -5.65
CA GLY A 218 0.44 -4.94 -4.88
C GLY A 218 1.27 -4.04 -3.98
N GLU A 219 0.70 -2.93 -3.52
CA GLU A 219 1.36 -2.00 -2.60
C GLU A 219 1.54 -2.65 -1.22
N GLY A 220 2.77 -2.66 -0.72
CA GLY A 220 3.11 -3.08 0.63
C GLY A 220 3.71 -1.93 1.43
N PHE A 221 3.43 -1.88 2.73
CA PHE A 221 3.96 -0.93 3.71
C PHE A 221 5.01 -1.61 4.57
N TYR A 222 6.16 -0.97 4.72
CA TYR A 222 7.35 -1.53 5.37
C TYR A 222 7.82 -0.59 6.47
N ASN A 223 7.88 -1.08 7.71
CA ASN A 223 8.31 -0.27 8.85
C ASN A 223 9.39 -0.97 9.65
N CYS A 224 10.39 -0.20 10.07
CA CYS A 224 11.35 -0.62 11.09
C CYS A 224 10.96 0.01 12.43
N SER A 225 10.72 -0.81 13.45
CA SER A 225 10.60 -0.36 14.84
C SER A 225 11.82 -0.84 15.62
N ASP A 226 12.65 0.11 16.07
CA ASP A 226 13.76 -0.19 16.95
C ASP A 226 13.22 -0.50 18.35
N ILE A 227 13.55 -1.68 18.87
CA ILE A 227 13.04 -2.17 20.15
C ILE A 227 14.17 -2.62 21.06
N ASN A 228 13.92 -2.57 22.35
CA ASN A 228 14.71 -3.25 23.37
C ASN A 228 13.83 -4.33 24.02
N ILE A 229 14.13 -5.60 23.70
CA ILE A 229 13.43 -6.75 24.25
C ILE A 229 13.93 -6.96 25.67
N VAL A 230 13.12 -6.55 26.63
CA VAL A 230 13.41 -6.75 28.04
C VAL A 230 12.71 -8.01 28.49
N SER A 231 13.49 -8.95 29.05
CA SER A 231 12.89 -10.04 29.78
C SER A 231 12.17 -9.48 30.98
N ASP A 232 10.94 -9.93 31.23
CA ASP A 232 10.29 -9.83 32.54
C ASP A 232 11.02 -10.73 33.54
N ALA A 233 12.34 -10.55 33.71
CA ALA A 233 13.21 -11.43 34.46
C ALA A 233 12.81 -11.39 35.94
N THR A 234 11.75 -12.14 36.26
CA THR A 234 11.05 -12.25 37.53
C THR A 234 10.60 -10.90 38.11
N PRO A 235 9.37 -10.75 38.61
CA PRO A 235 9.15 -9.82 39.71
C PRO A 235 10.21 -10.17 40.75
N THR A 236 11.23 -9.32 40.93
CA THR A 236 12.37 -9.66 41.81
C THR A 236 11.94 -9.83 43.26
N GLU A 237 10.69 -9.50 43.57
CA GLU A 237 9.90 -9.79 44.75
C GLU A 237 8.43 -9.88 44.28
N PRO A 238 7.48 -10.50 45.01
CA PRO A 238 6.07 -10.25 44.71
C PRO A 238 5.88 -8.74 44.70
N SER A 239 5.50 -8.17 43.55
CA SER A 239 5.10 -6.77 43.48
C SER A 239 4.03 -6.59 44.55
N ASP A 240 4.25 -5.67 45.49
CA ASP A 240 3.24 -5.30 46.47
C ASP A 240 2.03 -4.72 45.73
N TRP A 241 1.15 -5.63 45.31
CA TRP A 241 -0.01 -5.32 44.50
C TRP A 241 -0.93 -4.42 45.31
N THR A 242 -1.12 -3.20 44.82
CA THR A 242 -2.02 -2.25 45.46
C THR A 242 -3.29 -2.12 44.63
N ALA A 243 -4.43 -2.38 45.25
CA ALA A 243 -5.73 -2.10 44.63
C ALA A 243 -5.94 -0.59 44.54
N ILE A 244 -6.09 -0.07 43.32
CA ILE A 244 -6.27 1.37 43.06
C ILE A 244 -7.70 1.72 42.62
N SER A 245 -8.46 0.75 42.11
CA SER A 245 -9.86 0.95 41.70
C SER A 245 -10.61 -0.37 41.61
N TYR A 246 -11.95 -0.31 41.51
CA TYR A 246 -12.75 -1.41 40.98
C TYR A 246 -12.57 -1.50 39.47
N PHE A 247 -12.53 -2.71 38.92
CA PHE A 247 -12.34 -2.92 37.48
C PHE A 247 -13.56 -2.44 36.70
N VAL A 248 -14.75 -2.93 37.06
CA VAL A 248 -16.03 -2.51 36.48
C VAL A 248 -16.93 -1.88 37.54
N ARG A 249 -17.82 -1.01 37.09
CA ARG A 249 -18.81 -0.31 37.92
C ARG A 249 -20.22 -0.60 37.41
N GLN A 250 -21.21 -0.44 38.30
CA GLN A 250 -22.61 -0.64 37.94
C GLN A 250 -23.02 0.26 36.75
N GLY A 251 -23.67 -0.34 35.74
CA GLY A 251 -24.12 0.35 34.54
C GLY A 251 -23.08 0.46 33.42
N GLN A 252 -21.92 -0.20 33.57
CA GLN A 252 -20.96 -0.41 32.48
C GLN A 252 -21.28 -1.70 31.74
N ASP A 253 -22.33 -1.64 30.93
CA ASP A 253 -22.72 -2.70 29.99
C ASP A 253 -22.22 -2.34 28.59
N ALA A 254 -21.74 -3.34 27.84
CA ALA A 254 -21.20 -3.14 26.51
C ALA A 254 -22.07 -3.86 25.48
N GLU A 255 -22.27 -3.22 24.33
CA GLU A 255 -23.15 -3.71 23.26
C GLU A 255 -22.33 -4.14 22.04
N VAL A 256 -22.85 -5.09 21.27
CA VAL A 256 -22.23 -5.54 20.02
C VAL A 256 -21.97 -4.35 19.09
N GLY A 257 -20.77 -4.29 18.51
CA GLY A 257 -20.29 -3.17 17.69
C GLY A 257 -19.72 -2.00 18.49
N GLY A 258 -19.87 -2.01 19.82
CA GLY A 258 -19.18 -1.11 20.72
C GLY A 258 -17.76 -1.60 21.06
N SER A 259 -17.08 -0.87 21.93
CA SER A 259 -15.75 -1.27 22.40
C SER A 259 -15.56 -0.97 23.88
N VAL A 260 -14.60 -1.66 24.49
CA VAL A 260 -14.10 -1.36 25.84
C VAL A 260 -12.63 -1.02 25.77
N SER A 261 -12.19 -0.03 26.54
CA SER A 261 -10.77 0.36 26.59
C SER A 261 -10.30 0.61 28.01
N ALA A 262 -9.08 0.15 28.30
CA ALA A 262 -8.38 0.31 29.55
C ALA A 262 -7.14 1.17 29.33
N ARG A 263 -6.93 2.14 30.20
CA ARG A 263 -5.76 3.02 30.21
C ARG A 263 -5.19 3.08 31.61
N LEU A 264 -3.87 3.00 31.72
CA LEU A 264 -3.14 3.19 32.98
C LEU A 264 -2.16 4.35 32.82
N PHE A 265 -2.09 5.21 33.82
CA PHE A 265 -1.17 6.34 33.83
C PHE A 265 -0.29 6.31 35.07
N ASP A 266 0.96 6.75 34.90
CA ASP A 266 1.88 7.01 36.00
C ASP A 266 1.48 8.27 36.80
N GLU A 267 2.23 8.57 37.86
CA GLU A 267 2.01 9.77 38.69
C GLU A 267 2.18 11.11 37.96
N ASN A 268 2.83 11.12 36.79
CA ASN A 268 3.04 12.31 35.96
C ASN A 268 1.98 12.44 34.86
N GLY A 269 1.06 11.48 34.74
CA GLY A 269 0.06 11.40 33.69
C GLY A 269 0.57 10.82 32.38
N GLN A 270 1.76 10.22 32.37
CA GLN A 270 2.24 9.44 31.23
C GLN A 270 1.46 8.13 31.14
N GLU A 271 0.94 7.83 29.95
CA GLU A 271 0.26 6.57 29.69
C GLU A 271 1.27 5.41 29.68
N LEU A 272 1.00 4.41 30.52
CA LEU A 272 1.80 3.20 30.68
C LEU A 272 1.23 2.01 29.91
N LEU A 273 -0.10 1.97 29.77
CA LEU A 273 -0.80 1.02 28.92
C LEU A 273 -2.03 1.65 28.32
N THR A 274 -2.34 1.25 27.09
CA THR A 274 -3.63 1.44 26.44
C THR A 274 -3.98 0.12 25.76
N GLN A 275 -5.18 -0.37 26.04
CA GLN A 275 -5.69 -1.59 25.44
C GLN A 275 -7.15 -1.37 25.10
N GLN A 276 -7.54 -1.75 23.88
CA GLN A 276 -8.95 -1.82 23.48
C GLN A 276 -9.35 -3.27 23.22
N MET A 277 -10.65 -3.54 23.30
CA MET A 277 -11.28 -4.77 22.83
C MET A 277 -12.62 -4.39 22.19
N GLN A 278 -12.84 -4.88 20.97
CA GLN A 278 -14.12 -4.77 20.28
C GLN A 278 -15.14 -5.75 20.88
N ILE A 279 -16.40 -5.32 20.98
CA ILE A 279 -17.48 -6.15 21.48
C ILE A 279 -18.20 -6.80 20.32
N THR A 280 -18.12 -8.12 20.28
CA THR A 280 -18.75 -8.97 19.28
C THR A 280 -19.90 -9.75 19.91
N ALA A 281 -20.72 -10.38 19.08
CA ALA A 281 -21.77 -11.28 19.57
C ALA A 281 -21.21 -12.45 20.41
N ASP A 282 -19.95 -12.83 20.18
CA ASP A 282 -19.31 -13.95 20.86
C ASP A 282 -18.83 -13.57 22.27
N ASN A 283 -18.29 -12.36 22.45
CA ASN A 283 -17.71 -11.94 23.72
C ASN A 283 -18.63 -11.07 24.59
N GLN A 284 -19.73 -10.51 24.04
CA GLN A 284 -20.59 -9.55 24.75
C GLN A 284 -21.02 -10.02 26.14
N ALA A 285 -21.35 -11.31 26.29
CA ALA A 285 -21.83 -11.84 27.57
C ALA A 285 -20.75 -11.93 28.66
N ASN A 286 -19.47 -12.01 28.29
CA ASN A 286 -18.35 -12.28 29.20
C ASN A 286 -17.17 -11.32 29.01
N TRP A 287 -17.36 -10.19 28.32
CA TRP A 287 -16.26 -9.30 27.91
C TRP A 287 -15.40 -8.85 29.09
N GLN A 288 -15.96 -8.70 30.30
CA GLN A 288 -15.20 -8.30 31.49
C GLN A 288 -14.12 -9.34 31.82
N ALA A 289 -14.47 -10.63 31.76
CA ALA A 289 -13.55 -11.71 32.07
C ALA A 289 -12.47 -11.84 30.98
N GLU A 290 -12.87 -11.75 29.71
CA GLU A 290 -11.95 -11.81 28.57
C GLU A 290 -10.98 -10.62 28.57
N PHE A 291 -11.48 -9.42 28.84
CA PHE A 291 -10.67 -8.21 28.87
C PHE A 291 -9.71 -8.18 30.07
N ALA A 292 -10.16 -8.64 31.23
CA ALA A 292 -9.28 -8.82 32.39
C ALA A 292 -8.18 -9.85 32.10
N ALA A 293 -8.49 -10.97 31.44
CA ALA A 293 -7.50 -11.96 31.06
C ALA A 293 -6.48 -11.40 30.06
N LEU A 294 -6.92 -10.62 29.07
CA LEU A 294 -6.04 -9.94 28.10
C LEU A 294 -5.06 -8.98 28.81
N LEU A 295 -5.57 -8.15 29.72
CA LEU A 295 -4.77 -7.21 30.48
C LEU A 295 -3.77 -7.90 31.40
N ASN A 296 -4.22 -8.94 32.13
CA ASN A 296 -3.36 -9.74 33.02
C ASN A 296 -2.27 -10.49 32.27
N LEU A 297 -2.51 -10.87 31.01
CA LEU A 297 -1.53 -11.54 30.18
C LEU A 297 -0.51 -10.54 29.62
N ASN A 298 -0.98 -9.52 28.90
CA ASN A 298 -0.11 -8.62 28.14
C ASN A 298 0.60 -7.58 29.00
N TYR A 299 0.05 -7.26 30.17
CA TYR A 299 0.56 -6.21 31.05
C TYR A 299 0.77 -6.72 32.48
N ALA A 300 1.16 -7.98 32.63
CA ALA A 300 1.43 -8.62 33.93
C ALA A 300 2.45 -7.84 34.81
N HIS A 301 3.32 -7.04 34.18
CA HIS A 301 4.30 -6.17 34.83
C HIS A 301 3.71 -4.84 35.36
N LEU A 302 2.47 -4.49 34.97
CA LEU A 302 1.78 -3.25 35.37
C LEU A 302 0.50 -3.51 36.15
N VAL A 303 -0.31 -4.49 35.73
CA VAL A 303 -1.67 -4.70 36.22
C VAL A 303 -1.97 -6.17 36.52
N ASN A 304 -2.83 -6.39 37.51
CA ASN A 304 -3.49 -7.67 37.77
C ASN A 304 -4.93 -7.42 38.22
N ILE A 305 -5.90 -7.96 37.49
CA ILE A 305 -7.32 -7.73 37.68
C ILE A 305 -7.95 -8.96 38.33
N GLY A 306 -8.57 -8.74 39.49
CA GLY A 306 -9.28 -9.80 40.20
C GLY A 306 -9.64 -9.44 41.63
N VAL A 307 -9.91 -10.47 42.43
CA VAL A 307 -10.10 -10.38 43.88
C VAL A 307 -8.88 -11.00 44.55
N GLN A 308 -8.27 -10.27 45.49
CA GLN A 308 -7.14 -10.79 46.26
C GLN A 308 -7.62 -11.68 47.40
N ASN A 309 -7.12 -12.91 47.46
CA ASN A 309 -7.40 -13.84 48.55
C ASN A 309 -6.53 -13.55 49.79
N SER A 310 -6.73 -14.28 50.89
CA SER A 310 -5.95 -14.09 52.11
C SER A 310 -4.47 -14.49 52.02
N ALA A 311 -4.09 -15.24 50.98
CA ALA A 311 -2.71 -15.60 50.67
C ALA A 311 -2.01 -14.56 49.76
N GLY A 312 -2.76 -13.57 49.26
CA GLY A 312 -2.25 -12.54 48.36
C GLY A 312 -2.43 -12.85 46.88
N ASP A 313 -2.95 -14.02 46.51
CA ASP A 313 -3.21 -14.37 45.11
C ASP A 313 -4.40 -13.58 44.58
N ILE A 314 -4.27 -13.06 43.36
CA ILE A 314 -5.32 -12.30 42.67
C ILE A 314 -5.88 -13.18 41.56
N ALA A 315 -7.20 -13.37 41.55
CA ALA A 315 -7.89 -14.12 40.52
C ALA A 315 -9.21 -13.44 40.16
N PHE A 316 -9.57 -13.44 38.88
CA PHE A 316 -10.83 -12.87 38.42
C PHE A 316 -12.03 -13.67 38.93
N ASP A 317 -12.99 -12.99 39.56
CA ASP A 317 -14.26 -13.57 39.99
C ASP A 317 -15.34 -13.28 38.94
N ALA A 318 -15.58 -14.27 38.07
CA ALA A 318 -16.64 -14.20 37.06
C ALA A 318 -18.05 -14.34 37.63
N SER A 319 -18.20 -14.76 38.90
CA SER A 319 -19.50 -14.92 39.55
C SER A 319 -20.03 -13.63 40.17
N ASP A 320 -19.13 -12.72 40.56
CA ASP A 320 -19.47 -11.38 41.03
C ASP A 320 -18.53 -10.33 40.44
N LEU A 321 -18.90 -9.84 39.26
CA LEU A 321 -18.09 -8.90 38.47
C LEU A 321 -17.71 -7.64 39.25
N MET A 322 -18.58 -7.16 40.15
CA MET A 322 -18.41 -5.90 40.88
C MET A 322 -17.41 -6.00 42.03
N THR A 323 -16.94 -7.21 42.36
CA THR A 323 -15.91 -7.41 43.39
C THR A 323 -14.50 -7.27 42.85
N ASN A 324 -14.31 -7.41 41.53
CA ASN A 324 -13.00 -7.37 40.90
C ASN A 324 -12.38 -5.97 40.97
N GLN A 325 -11.10 -5.92 41.32
CA GLN A 325 -10.31 -4.70 41.47
C GLN A 325 -9.14 -4.71 40.49
N VAL A 326 -8.64 -3.52 40.18
CA VAL A 326 -7.39 -3.32 39.45
C VAL A 326 -6.27 -3.17 40.46
N PHE A 327 -5.38 -4.15 40.51
CA PHE A 327 -4.14 -4.08 41.26
C PHE A 327 -3.01 -3.61 40.36
N THR A 328 -2.12 -2.78 40.91
CA THR A 328 -0.95 -2.25 40.20
C THR A 328 0.31 -2.36 41.04
N THR A 329 1.46 -2.24 40.38
CA THR A 329 2.79 -2.24 40.99
C THR A 329 3.14 -0.92 41.70
N ASN A 330 2.34 0.15 41.50
CA ASN A 330 2.54 1.44 42.14
C ASN A 330 1.18 2.07 42.51
N ALA A 331 0.99 2.33 43.81
CA ALA A 331 -0.24 2.89 44.36
C ALA A 331 -0.62 4.29 43.82
N ASN A 332 0.32 5.02 43.22
CA ASN A 332 0.07 6.35 42.65
C ASN A 332 -0.41 6.30 41.20
N TYR A 333 -0.46 5.11 40.58
CA TYR A 333 -1.02 4.96 39.25
C TYR A 333 -2.52 5.22 39.24
N SER A 334 -3.03 5.63 38.09
CA SER A 334 -4.45 5.84 37.87
C SER A 334 -4.94 4.98 36.71
N PHE A 335 -6.13 4.41 36.86
CA PHE A 335 -6.75 3.52 35.88
C PHE A 335 -8.07 4.09 35.38
N ALA A 336 -8.30 3.99 34.07
CA ALA A 336 -9.54 4.36 33.43
C ALA A 336 -10.05 3.21 32.57
N LEU A 337 -11.29 2.79 32.83
CA LEU A 337 -12.06 1.90 31.96
C LEU A 337 -13.17 2.70 31.28
N SER A 338 -13.18 2.68 29.95
CA SER A 338 -14.22 3.27 29.13
C SER A 338 -15.00 2.17 28.42
N VAL A 339 -16.32 2.30 28.42
CA VAL A 339 -17.23 1.50 27.59
C VAL A 339 -17.86 2.43 26.58
N GLN A 340 -17.64 2.16 25.31
CA GLN A 340 -18.07 2.98 24.20
C GLN A 340 -19.18 2.21 23.46
N ALA A 341 -20.32 2.89 23.26
CA ALA A 341 -21.40 2.34 22.46
C ALA A 341 -20.94 2.16 21.00
N ALA A 342 -21.61 1.27 20.27
CA ALA A 342 -21.44 1.20 18.84
C ALA A 342 -21.67 2.58 18.22
N PRO A 343 -20.77 3.08 17.35
CA PRO A 343 -21.01 4.32 16.63
C PRO A 343 -22.22 4.17 15.70
N ASP A 344 -22.88 5.30 15.40
CA ASP A 344 -23.91 5.33 14.37
C ASP A 344 -23.29 4.92 13.03
N ASN A 345 -24.01 4.09 12.26
CA ASN A 345 -23.56 3.64 10.96
C ASN A 345 -23.34 4.82 9.99
N THR A 346 -22.25 4.77 9.23
CA THR A 346 -21.91 5.76 8.20
C THR A 346 -21.91 5.10 6.82
N ALA A 347 -21.90 5.92 5.75
CA ALA A 347 -21.84 5.35 4.41
C ALA A 347 -20.41 4.92 4.09
N PRO A 348 -20.21 3.85 3.30
CA PRO A 348 -18.87 3.39 2.93
C PRO A 348 -18.01 4.52 2.36
N ILE A 349 -16.76 4.59 2.79
CA ILE A 349 -15.79 5.55 2.28
C ILE A 349 -15.11 4.92 1.08
N ILE A 350 -15.24 5.56 -0.08
CA ILE A 350 -14.60 5.10 -1.33
C ILE A 350 -13.44 6.04 -1.66
N HIS A 351 -12.26 5.47 -1.89
CA HIS A 351 -11.15 6.23 -2.45
C HIS A 351 -11.39 6.47 -3.93
N GLN A 352 -11.32 7.73 -4.31
CA GLN A 352 -11.48 8.15 -5.70
C GLN A 352 -10.41 7.45 -6.57
N PRO A 353 -10.81 6.60 -7.54
CA PRO A 353 -9.87 6.06 -8.51
C PRO A 353 -9.33 7.17 -9.40
N ASP A 354 -8.06 7.04 -9.79
CA ASP A 354 -7.47 7.87 -10.82
C ASP A 354 -8.10 7.58 -12.19
N ASP A 355 -8.05 8.58 -13.07
CA ASP A 355 -8.41 8.38 -14.47
C ASP A 355 -7.41 7.41 -15.12
N LEU A 356 -7.92 6.47 -15.93
CA LEU A 356 -7.14 5.43 -16.57
C LEU A 356 -6.98 5.70 -18.06
N GLN A 357 -5.81 5.36 -18.60
CA GLN A 357 -5.58 5.24 -20.03
C GLN A 357 -5.35 3.77 -20.37
N VAL A 358 -6.06 3.27 -21.37
CA VAL A 358 -6.04 1.86 -21.77
C VAL A 358 -5.91 1.79 -23.28
N GLU A 359 -4.99 0.99 -23.79
CA GLU A 359 -4.88 0.76 -25.23
C GLU A 359 -6.13 0.03 -25.74
N GLU A 360 -6.59 0.34 -26.95
CA GLU A 360 -7.68 -0.41 -27.57
C GLU A 360 -7.37 -1.92 -27.67
N GLU A 361 -8.41 -2.74 -27.69
CA GLU A 361 -8.32 -4.21 -27.74
C GLU A 361 -7.47 -4.86 -26.61
N SER A 362 -7.19 -4.11 -25.55
CA SER A 362 -6.48 -4.58 -24.37
C SER A 362 -7.40 -4.72 -23.16
N SER A 363 -6.87 -5.30 -22.08
CA SER A 363 -7.54 -5.36 -20.79
C SER A 363 -6.66 -4.84 -19.67
N THR A 364 -7.29 -4.29 -18.65
CA THR A 364 -6.61 -3.81 -17.44
C THR A 364 -7.36 -4.25 -16.19
N ALA A 365 -6.61 -4.63 -15.15
CA ALA A 365 -7.19 -4.83 -13.83
C ALA A 365 -7.47 -3.47 -13.17
N ILE A 366 -8.59 -3.37 -12.48
CA ILE A 366 -8.99 -2.22 -11.67
C ILE A 366 -9.32 -2.73 -10.28
N HIS A 367 -8.77 -2.07 -9.26
CA HIS A 367 -9.13 -2.29 -7.87
C HIS A 367 -9.73 -1.00 -7.30
N LEU A 368 -10.86 -1.13 -6.60
CA LEU A 368 -11.49 -0.05 -5.86
C LEU A 368 -11.21 -0.20 -4.37
N HIS A 369 -10.50 0.77 -3.79
CA HIS A 369 -10.39 0.85 -2.34
C HIS A 369 -11.66 1.47 -1.75
N ALA A 370 -12.33 0.69 -0.93
CA ALA A 370 -13.39 1.17 -0.07
C ALA A 370 -13.31 0.49 1.29
N PHE A 371 -13.67 1.21 2.33
CA PHE A 371 -13.81 0.68 3.68
C PHE A 371 -15.03 1.31 4.34
N ASP A 372 -15.49 0.68 5.41
CA ASP A 372 -16.50 1.26 6.28
C ASP A 372 -16.07 1.04 7.73
N ASP A 373 -16.28 2.06 8.54
CA ASP A 373 -15.81 2.11 9.93
C ASP A 373 -16.63 1.21 10.86
N GLN A 374 -17.83 0.80 10.46
CA GLN A 374 -18.78 0.01 11.24
C GLN A 374 -19.00 -1.39 10.66
N GLN A 375 -18.85 -1.54 9.35
CA GLN A 375 -19.15 -2.79 8.65
C GLN A 375 -17.99 -3.25 7.77
N SER A 376 -17.42 -4.41 8.07
CA SER A 376 -16.33 -4.97 7.26
C SER A 376 -16.78 -5.56 5.93
N THR A 377 -18.08 -5.91 5.79
CA THR A 377 -18.60 -6.53 4.56
C THR A 377 -19.22 -5.50 3.63
N LEU A 378 -18.60 -5.31 2.46
CA LEU A 378 -19.05 -4.38 1.43
C LEU A 378 -19.49 -5.11 0.16
N THR A 379 -20.48 -4.54 -0.53
CA THR A 379 -20.99 -4.98 -1.82
C THR A 379 -20.76 -3.91 -2.89
N TYR A 380 -20.39 -4.35 -4.10
CA TYR A 380 -19.95 -3.48 -5.19
C TYR A 380 -20.90 -3.61 -6.38
N SER A 381 -21.26 -2.48 -6.97
CA SER A 381 -22.08 -2.42 -8.18
C SER A 381 -21.43 -1.50 -9.21
N TRP A 382 -20.79 -2.11 -10.20
CA TRP A 382 -20.11 -1.41 -11.30
C TRP A 382 -21.06 -1.08 -12.43
N ASP A 383 -21.01 0.18 -12.88
CA ASP A 383 -21.68 0.68 -14.08
C ASP A 383 -20.60 1.06 -15.11
N VAL A 384 -20.36 0.13 -16.03
CA VAL A 384 -19.38 0.27 -17.12
C VAL A 384 -20.14 0.44 -18.43
N PRO A 385 -20.10 1.62 -19.07
CA PRO A 385 -20.88 1.89 -20.27
C PRO A 385 -20.32 1.16 -21.50
N ALA A 386 -21.21 0.58 -22.31
CA ALA A 386 -20.82 0.02 -23.61
C ALA A 386 -20.23 1.11 -24.54
N PRO A 387 -19.27 0.78 -25.42
CA PRO A 387 -18.77 -0.55 -25.74
C PRO A 387 -17.70 -1.14 -24.81
N LEU A 388 -17.34 -0.47 -23.69
CA LEU A 388 -16.52 -1.13 -22.66
C LEU A 388 -17.26 -2.35 -22.09
N SER A 389 -16.48 -3.34 -21.64
CA SER A 389 -17.00 -4.49 -20.90
C SER A 389 -16.07 -4.82 -19.73
N PHE A 390 -16.54 -5.62 -18.78
CA PHE A 390 -15.71 -6.04 -17.66
C PHE A 390 -16.07 -7.45 -17.19
N THR A 391 -15.17 -8.04 -16.42
CA THR A 391 -15.41 -9.26 -15.64
C THR A 391 -15.05 -9.00 -14.17
N GLY A 392 -15.66 -9.75 -13.25
CA GLY A 392 -15.58 -9.49 -11.81
C GLY A 392 -16.86 -8.85 -11.26
N SER A 393 -16.97 -8.78 -9.94
CA SER A 393 -18.16 -8.25 -9.26
C SER A 393 -17.87 -7.68 -7.88
N ASP A 394 -16.62 -7.71 -7.43
CA ASP A 394 -16.19 -7.21 -6.13
C ASP A 394 -15.37 -5.91 -6.30
N ALA A 395 -14.51 -5.58 -5.34
CA ALA A 395 -13.59 -4.46 -5.43
C ALA A 395 -12.66 -4.55 -6.66
N ASN A 396 -12.41 -5.77 -7.16
CA ASN A 396 -11.58 -6.05 -8.31
C ASN A 396 -12.45 -6.37 -9.54
N ILE A 397 -12.15 -5.69 -10.64
CA ILE A 397 -12.67 -6.04 -11.96
C ILE A 397 -11.53 -6.06 -12.98
N THR A 398 -11.73 -6.78 -14.08
CA THR A 398 -10.92 -6.64 -15.29
C THR A 398 -11.75 -5.93 -16.34
N LEU A 399 -11.35 -4.72 -16.70
CA LEU A 399 -11.95 -3.92 -17.76
C LEU A 399 -11.35 -4.33 -19.12
N ASN A 400 -12.19 -4.46 -20.15
CA ASN A 400 -11.77 -4.75 -21.52
C ASN A 400 -12.14 -3.57 -22.42
N ALA A 401 -11.14 -3.03 -23.12
CA ALA A 401 -11.30 -1.93 -24.06
C ALA A 401 -11.66 -2.44 -25.47
N PRO A 402 -12.65 -1.85 -26.14
CA PRO A 402 -12.97 -2.16 -27.53
C PRO A 402 -11.98 -1.49 -28.48
N ALA A 403 -12.02 -1.87 -29.76
CA ALA A 403 -11.42 -1.08 -30.84
C ALA A 403 -12.13 0.27 -30.99
N VAL A 404 -11.38 1.34 -31.24
CA VAL A 404 -11.90 2.71 -31.34
C VAL A 404 -11.25 3.48 -32.49
N ASP A 405 -12.01 4.24 -33.27
CA ASP A 405 -11.46 4.97 -34.43
C ASP A 405 -10.66 6.24 -34.04
N ALA A 406 -10.76 6.66 -32.77
CA ALA A 406 -10.05 7.79 -32.17
C ALA A 406 -10.08 7.65 -30.64
N ASP A 407 -9.15 8.30 -29.95
CA ASP A 407 -9.15 8.36 -28.48
C ASP A 407 -10.52 8.76 -27.96
N VAL A 408 -11.08 7.93 -27.09
CA VAL A 408 -12.43 8.13 -26.56
C VAL A 408 -12.46 7.87 -25.07
N SER A 409 -13.10 8.79 -24.36
CA SER A 409 -13.25 8.70 -22.91
C SER A 409 -14.65 8.24 -22.53
N TYR A 410 -14.71 7.31 -21.58
CA TYR A 410 -15.92 6.78 -20.97
C TYR A 410 -15.91 7.11 -19.47
N THR A 411 -17.07 7.42 -18.91
CA THR A 411 -17.23 7.57 -17.46
C THR A 411 -17.70 6.26 -16.87
N VAL A 412 -16.86 5.63 -16.05
CA VAL A 412 -17.20 4.44 -15.27
C VAL A 412 -17.64 4.91 -13.88
N SER A 413 -18.70 4.31 -13.33
CA SER A 413 -19.10 4.56 -11.95
C SER A 413 -19.21 3.27 -11.15
N VAL A 414 -19.03 3.38 -9.84
CA VAL A 414 -19.15 2.26 -8.92
C VAL A 414 -19.84 2.70 -7.64
N SER A 415 -20.85 1.94 -7.24
CA SER A 415 -21.54 2.11 -5.97
C SER A 415 -21.08 1.04 -4.99
N VAL A 416 -20.78 1.45 -3.76
CA VAL A 416 -20.36 0.58 -2.66
C VAL A 416 -21.36 0.68 -1.52
N SER A 417 -21.87 -0.46 -1.06
CA SER A 417 -22.88 -0.54 0.01
C SER A 417 -22.48 -1.54 1.10
N ASP A 418 -22.68 -1.14 2.34
CA ASP A 418 -22.61 -1.97 3.56
C ASP A 418 -23.95 -2.68 3.88
N GLY A 419 -24.92 -2.62 2.97
CA GLY A 419 -26.27 -3.16 3.14
C GLY A 419 -27.27 -2.21 3.80
N GLU A 420 -26.82 -1.08 4.37
CA GLU A 420 -27.69 -0.07 4.97
C GLU A 420 -27.61 1.27 4.24
N LEU A 421 -26.40 1.72 3.95
CA LEU A 421 -26.05 2.94 3.25
C LEU A 421 -25.26 2.63 1.97
N THR A 422 -25.08 3.63 1.12
CA THR A 422 -24.39 3.46 -0.16
C THR A 422 -23.67 4.75 -0.52
N SER A 423 -22.43 4.60 -0.97
CA SER A 423 -21.63 5.66 -1.58
C SER A 423 -21.39 5.35 -3.06
N GLN A 424 -21.12 6.39 -3.85
CA GLN A 424 -20.84 6.23 -5.28
C GLN A 424 -19.74 7.18 -5.73
N VAL A 425 -18.83 6.69 -6.58
CA VAL A 425 -17.80 7.49 -7.24
C VAL A 425 -17.78 7.19 -8.74
N SER A 426 -17.13 8.07 -9.51
CA SER A 426 -16.91 7.88 -10.94
C SER A 426 -15.52 8.35 -11.35
N PHE A 427 -14.94 7.70 -12.35
CA PHE A 427 -13.66 8.07 -12.94
C PHE A 427 -13.71 7.90 -14.46
N THR A 428 -12.72 8.46 -15.15
CA THR A 428 -12.65 8.45 -16.61
C THR A 428 -11.72 7.33 -17.07
N VAL A 429 -12.18 6.53 -18.04
CA VAL A 429 -11.33 5.62 -18.79
C VAL A 429 -11.19 6.17 -20.20
N THR A 430 -9.97 6.51 -20.60
CA THR A 430 -9.66 6.90 -21.98
C THR A 430 -9.09 5.69 -22.72
N VAL A 431 -9.83 5.21 -23.71
CA VAL A 431 -9.33 4.20 -24.64
C VAL A 431 -8.51 4.92 -25.70
N LEU A 432 -7.22 4.62 -25.74
CA LEU A 432 -6.29 5.18 -26.72
C LEU A 432 -6.46 4.42 -28.03
N ASN A 433 -6.70 5.15 -29.10
CA ASN A 433 -6.70 4.59 -30.44
C ASN A 433 -5.25 4.31 -30.82
N SER A 434 -4.92 3.05 -31.06
CA SER A 434 -3.68 2.74 -31.73
C SER A 434 -3.91 3.15 -33.18
N THR A 435 -3.30 4.25 -33.63
CA THR A 435 -3.29 4.55 -35.07
C THR A 435 -2.43 3.49 -35.76
N VAL A 436 -2.97 2.29 -35.96
CA VAL A 436 -2.67 1.54 -37.15
C VAL A 436 -3.19 2.43 -38.26
N VAL A 437 -2.29 3.24 -38.81
CA VAL A 437 -2.51 3.86 -40.10
C VAL A 437 -2.81 2.69 -41.02
N ASP A 438 -4.09 2.44 -41.29
CA ASP A 438 -4.52 1.59 -42.40
C ASP A 438 -3.79 2.15 -43.63
N PRO A 439 -2.73 1.49 -44.13
CA PRO A 439 -2.16 1.93 -45.37
C PRO A 439 -3.20 1.55 -46.41
N ASP A 440 -3.87 2.59 -46.93
CA ASP A 440 -4.55 2.67 -48.21
C ASP A 440 -4.62 1.32 -48.95
N PRO A 441 -5.82 0.78 -49.27
CA PRO A 441 -5.98 -0.58 -49.77
C PRO A 441 -4.96 -0.90 -50.86
N VAL A 442 -4.04 -1.78 -50.52
CA VAL A 442 -2.96 -2.24 -51.40
C VAL A 442 -3.58 -2.70 -52.72
N ASP A 443 -3.03 -2.22 -53.84
CA ASP A 443 -3.43 -2.56 -55.20
C ASP A 443 -3.84 -4.05 -55.31
N PRO A 444 -5.12 -4.37 -55.62
CA PRO A 444 -5.63 -5.74 -55.63
C PRO A 444 -4.97 -6.64 -56.69
N SER A 445 -4.04 -6.11 -57.49
CA SER A 445 -3.22 -6.87 -58.43
C SER A 445 -2.00 -7.56 -57.81
N VAL A 446 -1.62 -7.26 -56.55
CA VAL A 446 -0.48 -7.89 -55.85
C VAL A 446 -0.97 -9.03 -54.93
N PRO A 447 -0.52 -10.29 -55.13
CA PRO A 447 -0.97 -11.42 -54.32
C PRO A 447 -0.47 -11.34 -52.87
N ALA A 448 -1.28 -11.81 -51.92
CA ALA A 448 -0.84 -11.95 -50.53
C ALA A 448 0.33 -12.93 -50.39
N TRP A 449 1.27 -12.63 -49.49
CA TRP A 449 2.38 -13.53 -49.19
C TRP A 449 1.88 -14.86 -48.63
N ASN A 450 2.54 -15.94 -49.03
CA ASN A 450 2.24 -17.31 -48.63
C ASN A 450 3.55 -18.03 -48.29
N SER A 451 3.64 -18.53 -47.07
CA SER A 451 4.83 -19.20 -46.54
C SER A 451 5.27 -20.44 -47.32
N THR A 452 4.38 -21.07 -48.09
CA THR A 452 4.67 -22.27 -48.88
C THR A 452 5.08 -21.97 -50.32
N SER A 453 4.81 -20.75 -50.80
CA SER A 453 5.16 -20.31 -52.16
C SER A 453 6.65 -20.01 -52.28
N GLN A 454 7.21 -20.30 -53.46
CA GLN A 454 8.58 -19.91 -53.80
C GLN A 454 8.56 -18.57 -54.51
N TYR A 455 9.42 -17.65 -54.08
CA TYR A 455 9.53 -16.30 -54.61
C TYR A 455 10.93 -16.08 -55.17
N ASN A 456 11.03 -15.59 -56.40
CA ASN A 456 12.27 -15.20 -57.06
C ASN A 456 12.49 -13.68 -56.95
N THR A 457 13.72 -13.23 -57.23
CA THR A 457 14.05 -11.79 -57.22
C THR A 457 13.04 -10.97 -58.03
N GLY A 458 12.46 -9.96 -57.40
CA GLY A 458 11.49 -9.04 -57.99
C GLY A 458 10.03 -9.45 -57.86
N ASP A 459 9.72 -10.67 -57.39
CA ASP A 459 8.35 -11.09 -57.10
C ASP A 459 7.75 -10.21 -56.01
N LYS A 460 6.50 -9.76 -56.20
CA LYS A 460 5.81 -8.85 -55.28
C LYS A 460 4.72 -9.55 -54.50
N VAL A 461 4.63 -9.24 -53.21
CA VAL A 461 3.59 -9.75 -52.31
C VAL A 461 3.06 -8.65 -51.40
N SER A 462 1.80 -8.77 -50.99
CA SER A 462 1.23 -7.96 -49.91
C SER A 462 1.32 -8.70 -48.56
N PHE A 463 1.72 -8.00 -47.51
CA PHE A 463 1.82 -8.53 -46.14
C PHE A 463 1.78 -7.38 -45.11
N ASN A 464 0.97 -7.48 -44.06
CA ASN A 464 0.87 -6.48 -42.97
C ASN A 464 0.89 -5.00 -43.47
N GLY A 465 0.06 -4.67 -44.46
CA GLY A 465 -0.06 -3.30 -44.97
C GLY A 465 1.06 -2.81 -45.92
N GLY A 466 2.06 -3.65 -46.21
CA GLY A 466 3.15 -3.35 -47.15
C GLY A 466 3.12 -4.20 -48.42
N ILE A 467 3.59 -3.64 -49.55
CA ILE A 467 4.03 -4.39 -50.72
C ILE A 467 5.52 -4.63 -50.60
N TYR A 468 5.92 -5.89 -50.67
CA TYR A 468 7.32 -6.29 -50.61
C TYR A 468 7.75 -6.90 -51.94
N SER A 469 8.96 -6.56 -52.39
CA SER A 469 9.65 -7.26 -53.47
C SER A 469 10.70 -8.21 -52.90
N ALA A 470 10.78 -9.43 -53.44
CA ALA A 470 11.81 -10.38 -53.04
C ALA A 470 13.19 -9.90 -53.57
N LYS A 471 14.17 -9.77 -52.68
CA LYS A 471 15.56 -9.41 -53.04
C LYS A 471 16.31 -10.58 -53.68
N TRP A 472 16.01 -11.80 -53.25
CA TRP A 472 16.54 -13.06 -53.79
C TRP A 472 15.55 -14.21 -53.60
N TRP A 473 15.88 -15.37 -54.18
CA TRP A 473 15.06 -16.58 -54.05
C TRP A 473 14.80 -16.91 -52.58
N ASN A 474 13.53 -17.06 -52.21
CA ASN A 474 13.14 -17.46 -50.86
C ASN A 474 11.85 -18.29 -50.86
N GLN A 475 11.69 -19.11 -49.82
CA GLN A 475 10.48 -19.86 -49.52
C GLN A 475 10.30 -19.85 -48.01
N GLY A 476 9.13 -19.42 -47.52
CA GLY A 476 8.83 -19.34 -46.09
C GLY A 476 9.45 -18.16 -45.34
N ALA A 477 10.27 -17.32 -45.98
CA ALA A 477 10.77 -16.09 -45.39
C ALA A 477 9.65 -15.05 -45.31
N GLN A 478 9.32 -14.57 -44.12
CA GLN A 478 8.22 -13.63 -43.90
C GLN A 478 8.62 -12.19 -44.29
N PRO A 479 7.75 -11.40 -44.97
CA PRO A 479 8.16 -10.12 -45.57
C PRO A 479 8.61 -9.01 -44.63
N ASP A 480 8.00 -8.88 -43.46
CA ASP A 480 8.31 -7.80 -42.51
C ASP A 480 9.50 -8.10 -41.58
N SER A 481 9.92 -9.37 -41.50
CA SER A 481 10.92 -9.87 -40.54
C SER A 481 12.15 -10.50 -41.19
N SER A 482 12.19 -10.68 -42.51
CA SER A 482 13.32 -11.27 -43.21
C SER A 482 14.00 -10.32 -44.19
N ASP A 483 15.33 -10.35 -44.22
CA ASP A 483 16.16 -9.61 -45.19
C ASP A 483 15.96 -10.04 -46.65
N ALA A 484 15.24 -11.14 -46.87
CA ALA A 484 14.88 -11.63 -48.20
C ALA A 484 13.91 -10.69 -48.93
N TRP A 485 13.28 -9.76 -48.21
CA TRP A 485 12.25 -8.87 -48.73
C TRP A 485 12.66 -7.40 -48.61
N GLN A 486 12.20 -6.60 -49.57
CA GLN A 486 12.35 -5.15 -49.59
C GLN A 486 10.96 -4.53 -49.64
N LEU A 487 10.66 -3.61 -48.71
CA LEU A 487 9.43 -2.85 -48.76
C LEU A 487 9.48 -1.87 -49.96
N GLU A 488 8.49 -1.96 -50.84
CA GLU A 488 8.34 -1.10 -52.01
C GLU A 488 7.38 0.06 -51.73
N SER A 489 6.31 -0.20 -50.98
CA SER A 489 5.27 0.79 -50.64
C SER A 489 4.38 0.29 -49.50
N GLY A 490 3.74 1.21 -48.77
CA GLY A 490 2.84 0.90 -47.66
C GLY A 490 3.50 1.08 -46.28
N SER A 491 2.69 0.97 -45.22
CA SER A 491 3.15 1.08 -43.82
C SER A 491 3.56 -0.31 -43.34
N ALA A 492 4.84 -0.65 -43.41
CA ALA A 492 5.31 -1.86 -42.73
C ALA A 492 5.18 -1.68 -41.21
N SER A 493 4.92 -2.77 -40.49
CA SER A 493 5.14 -2.80 -39.04
C SER A 493 6.55 -2.27 -38.75
N ILE A 494 6.61 -1.24 -37.91
CA ILE A 494 7.87 -0.71 -37.40
C ILE A 494 8.34 -1.53 -36.19
N GLU A 495 7.68 -2.61 -35.78
CA GLU A 495 8.13 -3.38 -34.62
C GLU A 495 9.55 -3.96 -34.83
N TRP A 496 10.43 -3.78 -33.85
CA TRP A 496 11.80 -4.26 -33.93
C TRP A 496 11.85 -5.80 -33.93
N ASN A 497 12.54 -6.35 -34.93
CA ASN A 497 12.81 -7.78 -35.09
C ASN A 497 14.32 -8.06 -35.06
N SER A 498 14.74 -9.01 -34.22
CA SER A 498 16.16 -9.38 -34.04
C SER A 498 16.79 -10.10 -35.25
N GLY A 499 15.98 -10.74 -36.09
CA GLY A 499 16.44 -11.47 -37.28
C GLY A 499 16.60 -10.59 -38.52
N LYS A 500 16.17 -9.34 -38.47
CA LYS A 500 16.20 -8.37 -39.57
C LYS A 500 17.39 -7.42 -39.46
N ALA A 501 18.02 -7.13 -40.58
CA ALA A 501 19.05 -6.10 -40.67
C ALA A 501 18.44 -4.73 -41.00
N TYR A 502 18.86 -3.71 -40.26
CA TYR A 502 18.44 -2.31 -40.38
C TYR A 502 19.63 -1.48 -40.87
N GLN A 503 19.36 -0.48 -41.70
CA GLN A 503 20.34 0.52 -42.15
C GLN A 503 20.27 1.78 -41.26
N GLY A 504 21.32 2.60 -41.32
CA GLY A 504 21.30 3.90 -40.63
C GLY A 504 20.15 4.77 -41.15
N GLY A 505 19.30 5.24 -40.24
CA GLY A 505 18.08 6.00 -40.51
C GLY A 505 16.78 5.22 -40.37
N ASP A 506 16.82 3.89 -40.33
CA ASP A 506 15.61 3.06 -40.17
C ASP A 506 14.99 3.26 -38.79
N GLU A 507 13.66 3.28 -38.72
CA GLU A 507 12.89 3.48 -37.48
C GLU A 507 12.15 2.22 -37.07
N VAL A 508 12.13 1.94 -35.76
CA VAL A 508 11.43 0.81 -35.17
C VAL A 508 10.70 1.19 -33.88
N THR A 509 9.71 0.40 -33.47
CA THR A 509 9.08 0.41 -32.15
C THR A 509 9.54 -0.80 -31.35
N TYR A 510 9.95 -0.60 -30.10
CA TYR A 510 10.30 -1.66 -29.17
C TYR A 510 9.81 -1.29 -27.77
N GLN A 511 9.01 -2.16 -27.15
CA GLN A 511 8.37 -1.91 -25.84
C GLN A 511 7.58 -0.59 -25.78
N GLY A 512 6.84 -0.28 -26.85
CA GLY A 512 6.04 0.94 -26.95
C GLY A 512 6.82 2.22 -27.29
N GLN A 513 8.16 2.20 -27.28
CA GLN A 513 8.99 3.37 -27.61
C GLN A 513 9.57 3.30 -29.02
N ARG A 514 9.77 4.46 -29.66
CA ARG A 514 10.33 4.57 -31.02
C ARG A 514 11.83 4.79 -30.99
N TYR A 515 12.53 4.12 -31.90
CA TYR A 515 13.98 4.19 -32.04
C TYR A 515 14.39 4.36 -33.50
N ARG A 516 15.52 5.04 -33.72
CA ARG A 516 16.16 5.19 -35.03
C ARG A 516 17.56 4.57 -35.02
N ALA A 517 17.88 3.74 -36.00
CA ALA A 517 19.20 3.17 -36.19
C ALA A 517 20.20 4.27 -36.59
N GLN A 518 21.31 4.38 -35.88
CA GLN A 518 22.38 5.34 -36.17
C GLN A 518 23.27 4.86 -37.33
N TRP A 519 23.43 3.55 -37.47
CA TRP A 519 24.14 2.88 -38.57
C TRP A 519 23.61 1.45 -38.72
N TRP A 520 24.18 0.67 -39.63
CA TRP A 520 23.73 -0.70 -39.89
C TRP A 520 23.75 -1.58 -38.63
N THR A 521 22.67 -2.34 -38.38
CA THR A 521 22.56 -3.28 -37.25
C THR A 521 21.68 -4.48 -37.58
N GLN A 522 21.97 -5.63 -36.97
CA GLN A 522 21.10 -6.81 -36.96
C GLN A 522 21.22 -7.49 -35.60
N GLY A 523 20.11 -7.68 -34.91
CA GLY A 523 20.06 -8.33 -33.60
C GLY A 523 20.41 -7.44 -32.39
N ASP A 524 20.89 -6.21 -32.56
CA ASP A 524 21.07 -5.28 -31.44
C ASP A 524 19.71 -4.77 -30.95
N VAL A 525 19.41 -4.94 -29.66
CA VAL A 525 18.13 -4.57 -29.04
C VAL A 525 18.04 -3.04 -28.83
N PRO A 526 16.96 -2.36 -29.25
CA PRO A 526 16.74 -0.95 -28.96
C PRO A 526 16.67 -0.66 -27.47
N GLY A 527 17.23 0.46 -27.03
CA GLY A 527 17.37 0.82 -25.60
C GLY A 527 18.54 0.14 -24.88
N ALA A 528 19.04 -1.00 -25.35
CA ALA A 528 20.20 -1.69 -24.78
C ALA A 528 21.52 -1.42 -25.53
N SER A 529 21.44 -0.89 -26.76
CA SER A 529 22.60 -0.65 -27.62
C SER A 529 22.62 0.79 -28.16
N GLN A 530 23.82 1.40 -28.17
CA GLN A 530 24.05 2.75 -28.72
C GLN A 530 23.80 2.86 -30.23
N VAL A 531 23.58 1.74 -30.92
CA VAL A 531 23.20 1.74 -32.34
C VAL A 531 21.79 2.31 -32.53
N TRP A 532 20.95 2.27 -31.50
CA TRP A 532 19.60 2.82 -31.51
C TRP A 532 19.55 4.12 -30.73
N THR A 533 18.86 5.11 -31.27
CA THR A 533 18.53 6.36 -30.57
C THR A 533 17.03 6.47 -30.45
N GLU A 534 16.53 6.61 -29.23
CA GLU A 534 15.11 6.87 -28.98
C GLU A 534 14.70 8.21 -29.60
N ILE A 535 13.53 8.28 -30.25
CA ILE A 535 13.08 9.44 -31.05
C ILE A 535 11.65 9.87 -30.76
#